data_AF-A0A285Q1A9-F1
#
_entry.id   AF-A0A285Q1A9-F1
#
_cell.length_a   1.000
_cell.length_b   1.000
_cell.length_c   1.000
_cell.angle_alpha   90.00
_cell.angle_beta   90.00
_cell.angle_gamma   90.00
#
_symmetry.space_group_name_H-M   'P 1'
#
loop_
_entity.id
_entity.type
_entity.pdbx_description
1 polymer ?
#
loop_
_entity_poly.entity_id
_entity_poly.type
_entity_poly.pdbx_seq_one_letter_code
_entity_poly.pdbx_strand_id
1 'polypeptide(L)'
;MDIRKIDDTLSVAPQITYGDVAEAARLGFRTLVANRPDHEEFGQPAMADIQAAALENGMTWVYMPVESGNVSDADVDRFGAMIQDSDKPVLAFCRSGTRCTVLWALNAARTIPAKDVFSKASSAGYDISGLAPRMAQQSDNQ
;
A
#
# COMPACT_ATOMS: atom_id res chain seq x y z
N MET A 1 -3.16 -2.50 -15.53
CA MET A 1 -2.82 -2.62 -14.10
C MET A 1 -1.71 -3.64 -13.83
N ASP A 2 -0.69 -3.29 -13.04
CA ASP A 2 0.38 -4.19 -12.54
C ASP A 2 0.15 -4.46 -11.04
N ILE A 3 -0.75 -5.37 -10.71
CA ILE A 3 -1.08 -5.73 -9.33
C ILE A 3 -0.07 -6.76 -8.83
N ARG A 4 0.56 -6.46 -7.68
CA ARG A 4 1.55 -7.32 -7.04
C ARG A 4 1.04 -7.73 -5.67
N LYS A 5 0.77 -9.02 -5.51
CA LYS A 5 0.22 -9.58 -4.28
C LYS A 5 1.31 -9.65 -3.21
N ILE A 6 1.07 -9.05 -2.04
CA ILE A 6 1.97 -9.12 -0.88
C ILE A 6 1.57 -10.30 0.02
N ASP A 7 0.28 -10.38 0.35
CA ASP A 7 -0.34 -11.51 1.03
C ASP A 7 -1.82 -11.66 0.63
N ASP A 8 -2.57 -12.51 1.32
CA ASP A 8 -3.98 -12.79 1.01
C ASP A 8 -4.92 -11.60 1.26
N THR A 9 -4.47 -10.60 2.01
CA THR A 9 -5.29 -9.45 2.42
C THR A 9 -4.88 -8.15 1.74
N LEU A 10 -3.62 -8.03 1.33
CA LEU A 10 -3.07 -6.82 0.72
C LEU A 10 -2.36 -7.12 -0.60
N SER A 11 -2.72 -6.35 -1.62
CA SER A 11 -1.95 -6.22 -2.85
C SER A 11 -1.52 -4.78 -3.06
N VAL A 12 -0.42 -4.58 -3.77
CA VAL A 12 0.11 -3.26 -4.10
C VAL A 12 0.20 -3.05 -5.60
N ALA A 13 0.22 -1.80 -6.05
CA ALA A 13 0.43 -1.46 -7.46
C ALA A 13 1.26 -0.17 -7.63
N PRO A 14 1.95 -0.02 -8.78
CA PRO A 14 2.34 1.29 -9.30
C PRO A 14 1.13 2.20 -9.52
N GLN A 15 1.37 3.41 -10.02
CA GLN A 15 0.32 4.38 -10.30
C GLN A 15 -0.78 3.74 -11.16
N ILE A 16 -2.02 3.81 -10.66
CA ILE A 16 -3.20 3.35 -11.37
C ILE A 16 -3.92 4.51 -12.05
N THR A 17 -4.75 4.19 -13.03
CA THR A 17 -5.65 5.12 -13.71
C THR A 17 -7.09 4.92 -13.24
N TYR A 18 -7.98 5.85 -13.59
CA TYR A 18 -9.42 5.70 -13.37
C TYR A 18 -9.97 4.40 -14.00
N GLY A 19 -9.45 4.00 -15.18
CA GLY A 19 -9.88 2.78 -15.87
C GLY A 19 -9.44 1.49 -15.16
N ASP A 20 -8.32 1.51 -14.44
CA ASP A 20 -7.85 0.37 -13.67
C ASP A 20 -8.75 0.10 -12.44
N VAL A 21 -9.47 1.10 -11.93
CA VAL A 21 -10.32 0.97 -10.73
C VAL A 21 -11.50 0.02 -10.96
N ALA A 22 -12.15 0.10 -12.13
CA ALA A 22 -13.24 -0.81 -12.48
C ALA A 22 -12.74 -2.27 -12.57
N GLU A 23 -11.53 -2.48 -13.11
CA GLU A 23 -10.92 -3.81 -13.15
C GLU A 23 -10.56 -4.29 -11.73
N ALA A 24 -10.05 -3.41 -10.87
CA ALA A 24 -9.77 -3.76 -9.46
C ALA A 24 -11.05 -4.21 -8.73
N ALA A 25 -12.16 -3.49 -8.90
CA ALA A 25 -13.44 -3.88 -8.34
C ALA A 25 -13.91 -5.25 -8.88
N ARG A 26 -13.78 -5.49 -10.20
CA ARG A 26 -14.13 -6.76 -10.83
C ARG A 26 -13.29 -7.94 -10.32
N LEU A 27 -12.02 -7.69 -9.98
CA LEU A 27 -11.14 -8.66 -9.34
C LEU A 27 -11.46 -8.90 -7.85
N GLY A 28 -12.43 -8.16 -7.30
CA GLY A 28 -12.96 -8.37 -5.96
C GLY A 28 -12.30 -7.53 -4.87
N PHE A 29 -11.44 -6.56 -5.22
CA PHE A 29 -10.91 -5.60 -4.24
C PHE A 29 -12.04 -4.76 -3.64
N ARG A 30 -12.04 -4.62 -2.32
CA ARG A 30 -13.08 -3.89 -1.57
C ARG A 30 -12.63 -2.52 -1.11
N THR A 31 -11.34 -2.36 -0.84
CA THR A 31 -10.76 -1.09 -0.40
C THR A 31 -9.61 -0.68 -1.31
N LEU A 32 -9.62 0.57 -1.75
CA LEU A 32 -8.56 1.21 -2.53
C LEU A 32 -7.84 2.25 -1.66
N VAL A 33 -6.53 2.08 -1.49
CA VAL A 33 -5.69 2.96 -0.67
C VAL A 33 -4.69 3.70 -1.56
N ALA A 34 -4.68 5.03 -1.47
CA ALA A 34 -3.69 5.88 -2.13
C ALA A 34 -2.63 6.32 -1.12
N ASN A 35 -1.39 5.84 -1.29
CA ASN A 35 -0.22 6.26 -0.52
C ASN A 35 0.67 7.26 -1.26
N ARG A 36 0.08 8.00 -2.21
CA ARG A 36 0.77 9.00 -3.04
C ARG A 36 0.14 10.39 -2.83
N PRO A 37 0.92 11.44 -2.51
CA PRO A 37 0.43 12.81 -2.52
C PRO A 37 -0.16 13.17 -3.89
N ASP A 38 -1.21 13.98 -3.92
CA ASP A 38 -1.72 14.47 -5.21
C ASP A 38 -0.73 15.48 -5.82
N HIS A 39 -0.74 15.59 -7.15
CA HIS A 39 0.14 16.50 -7.90
C HIS A 39 1.66 16.34 -7.61
N GLU A 40 2.13 15.13 -7.27
CA GLU A 40 3.55 14.82 -7.04
C GLU A 40 4.37 14.92 -8.33
N GLU A 41 3.78 14.63 -9.50
CA GLU A 41 4.45 14.78 -10.80
C GLU A 41 3.49 15.23 -11.92
N PHE A 42 4.06 15.80 -12.98
CA PHE A 42 3.30 16.14 -14.18
C PHE A 42 2.74 14.88 -14.83
N GLY A 43 1.44 14.90 -15.15
CA GLY A 43 0.73 13.76 -15.74
C GLY A 43 0.22 12.74 -14.72
N GLN A 44 0.41 12.97 -13.42
CA GLN A 44 -0.27 12.19 -12.39
C GLN A 44 -1.80 12.35 -12.52
N PRO A 45 -2.57 11.24 -12.58
CA PRO A 45 -4.02 11.31 -12.48
C PRO A 45 -4.45 11.94 -11.15
N ALA A 46 -5.42 12.84 -11.18
CA ALA A 46 -5.92 13.50 -9.97
C ALA A 46 -6.51 12.45 -9.01
N MET A 47 -6.19 12.58 -7.72
CA MET A 47 -6.69 11.63 -6.72
C MET A 47 -8.22 11.69 -6.61
N ALA A 48 -8.82 12.86 -6.87
CA ALA A 48 -10.26 13.04 -6.90
C ALA A 48 -10.95 12.18 -7.98
N ASP A 49 -10.33 12.02 -9.15
CA ASP A 49 -10.89 11.22 -10.25
C ASP A 49 -10.82 9.72 -9.92
N ILE A 50 -9.70 9.27 -9.31
CA ILE A 50 -9.55 7.89 -8.84
C ILE A 50 -10.54 7.60 -7.71
N GLN A 51 -10.71 8.55 -6.79
CA GLN A 51 -11.70 8.45 -5.71
C GLN A 51 -13.12 8.29 -6.27
N ALA A 52 -13.53 9.14 -7.22
CA ALA A 52 -14.85 9.05 -7.83
C ALA A 52 -15.07 7.67 -8.45
N ALA A 53 -14.11 7.17 -9.23
CA ALA A 53 -14.17 5.84 -9.83
C ALA A 53 -14.26 4.72 -8.78
N ALA A 54 -13.58 4.85 -7.64
CA ALA A 54 -13.65 3.86 -6.57
C ALA A 54 -15.06 3.79 -5.96
N LEU A 55 -15.63 4.95 -5.66
CA LEU A 55 -16.98 5.05 -5.09
C LEU A 55 -18.05 4.56 -6.07
N GLU A 56 -17.93 4.89 -7.36
CA GLU A 56 -18.83 4.42 -8.42
C GLU A 56 -18.84 2.90 -8.56
N ASN A 57 -17.69 2.26 -8.31
CA ASN A 57 -17.55 0.80 -8.35
C ASN A 57 -17.81 0.13 -6.98
N GLY A 58 -18.33 0.88 -6.00
CA GLY A 58 -18.69 0.35 -4.68
C GLY A 58 -17.51 -0.02 -3.79
N MET A 59 -16.31 0.52 -4.09
CA MET A 59 -15.12 0.31 -3.27
C MET A 59 -15.01 1.41 -2.19
N THR A 60 -14.47 1.04 -1.04
CA THR A 60 -14.03 2.01 -0.02
C THR A 60 -12.79 2.74 -0.51
N TRP A 61 -12.79 4.06 -0.44
CA TRP A 61 -11.63 4.90 -0.75
C TRP A 61 -10.91 5.36 0.51
N VAL A 62 -9.59 5.19 0.53
CA VAL A 62 -8.72 5.69 1.60
C VAL A 62 -7.59 6.52 1.00
N TYR A 63 -7.54 7.79 1.37
CA TYR A 63 -6.43 8.67 1.05
C TYR A 63 -5.48 8.80 2.25
N MET A 64 -4.30 8.19 2.14
CA MET A 64 -3.27 8.19 3.17
C MET A 64 -1.88 8.41 2.53
N PRO A 65 -1.62 9.60 1.99
CA PRO A 65 -0.37 9.89 1.32
C PRO A 65 0.79 9.89 2.32
N VAL A 66 1.94 9.40 1.87
CA VAL A 66 3.22 9.54 2.59
C VAL A 66 4.27 10.07 1.63
N GLU A 67 5.21 10.85 2.17
CA GLU A 67 6.34 11.38 1.41
C GLU A 67 7.28 10.24 0.99
N SER A 68 7.76 10.29 -0.25
CA SER A 68 8.70 9.29 -0.75
C SER A 68 10.00 9.33 0.04
N GLY A 69 10.42 8.18 0.58
CA GLY A 69 11.65 8.05 1.37
C GLY A 69 11.54 8.56 2.82
N ASN A 70 10.41 9.14 3.22
CA ASN A 70 10.18 9.69 4.55
C ASN A 70 8.91 9.09 5.17
N VAL A 71 8.91 7.77 5.37
CA VAL A 71 7.84 7.07 6.11
C VAL A 71 8.14 7.19 7.60
N SER A 72 7.27 7.80 8.41
CA SER A 72 7.45 7.88 9.86
C SER A 72 6.86 6.67 10.59
N ASP A 73 7.21 6.47 11.87
CA ASP A 73 6.60 5.39 12.67
C ASP A 73 5.10 5.64 12.90
N ALA A 74 4.69 6.91 12.98
CA ALA A 74 3.27 7.29 13.03
C ALA A 74 2.52 6.92 11.74
N ASP A 75 3.18 7.01 10.58
CA ASP A 75 2.60 6.53 9.32
C ASP A 75 2.45 5.01 9.33
N VAL A 76 3.43 4.28 9.89
CA VAL A 76 3.37 2.83 10.04
C VAL A 76 2.21 2.41 10.95
N ASP A 77 2.02 3.11 12.08
CA ASP A 77 0.91 2.89 13.01
C ASP A 77 -0.44 3.13 12.34
N ARG A 78 -0.59 4.29 11.70
CA ARG A 78 -1.82 4.68 11.01
C ARG A 78 -2.15 3.71 9.88
N PHE A 79 -1.14 3.24 9.14
CA PHE A 79 -1.33 2.29 8.04
C PHE A 79 -1.78 0.93 8.57
N GLY A 80 -1.11 0.43 9.63
CA GLY A 80 -1.49 -0.83 10.26
C GLY A 80 -2.93 -0.84 10.76
N ALA A 81 -3.33 0.18 11.52
CA ALA A 81 -4.70 0.32 12.01
C ALA A 81 -5.71 0.40 10.85
N MET A 82 -5.42 1.21 9.83
CA MET A 82 -6.27 1.35 8.66
C MET A 82 -6.45 0.03 7.89
N ILE A 83 -5.38 -0.73 7.65
CA ILE A 83 -5.47 -2.03 6.95
C ILE A 83 -6.25 -3.06 7.79
N GLN A 84 -6.07 -3.04 9.12
CA GLN A 84 -6.81 -3.92 10.01
C GLN A 84 -8.33 -3.69 9.88
N ASP A 85 -8.75 -2.43 9.91
CA ASP A 85 -10.16 -2.03 9.90
C ASP A 85 -10.79 -2.02 8.49
N SER A 86 -9.98 -2.08 7.44
CA SER A 86 -10.44 -2.07 6.05
C SER A 86 -11.10 -3.39 5.62
N ASP A 87 -12.10 -3.26 4.74
CA ASP A 87 -12.68 -4.38 4.01
C ASP A 87 -11.65 -4.97 3.03
N LYS A 88 -11.47 -6.28 3.11
CA LYS A 88 -10.45 -7.02 2.36
C LYS A 88 -11.07 -7.74 1.14
N PRO A 89 -10.30 -7.95 0.06
CA PRO A 89 -8.89 -7.59 -0.11
C PRO A 89 -8.69 -6.10 -0.39
N VAL A 90 -7.56 -5.58 0.09
CA VAL A 90 -7.13 -4.19 -0.09
C VAL A 90 -6.17 -4.09 -1.28
N LEU A 91 -6.36 -3.07 -2.12
CA LEU A 91 -5.38 -2.64 -3.13
C LEU A 91 -4.78 -1.30 -2.71
N ALA A 92 -3.49 -1.26 -2.43
CA ALA A 92 -2.78 -0.02 -2.11
C ALA A 92 -1.87 0.41 -3.27
N PHE A 93 -1.89 1.67 -3.67
CA PHE A 93 -1.02 2.14 -4.75
C PHE A 93 -0.27 3.41 -4.37
N CYS A 94 0.86 3.61 -5.03
CA CYS A 94 1.52 4.91 -5.06
C CYS A 94 2.17 5.10 -6.44
N ARG A 95 3.28 5.84 -6.57
CA ARG A 95 3.99 5.95 -7.86
C ARG A 95 4.49 4.61 -8.39
N SER A 96 5.22 3.84 -7.57
CA SER A 96 5.84 2.55 -7.94
C SER A 96 5.34 1.35 -7.11
N GLY A 97 4.45 1.59 -6.15
CA GLY A 97 4.06 0.65 -5.10
C GLY A 97 5.03 0.54 -3.92
N THR A 98 6.23 1.13 -4.01
CA THR A 98 7.26 1.04 -2.96
C THR A 98 6.80 1.60 -1.60
N ARG A 99 6.09 2.73 -1.57
CA ARG A 99 5.59 3.31 -0.29
C ARG A 99 4.64 2.36 0.43
N CYS A 100 3.72 1.74 -0.32
CA CYS A 100 2.78 0.75 0.21
C CYS A 100 3.55 -0.44 0.81
N THR A 101 4.54 -0.96 0.08
CA THR A 101 5.37 -2.08 0.56
C THR A 101 6.20 -1.72 1.78
N VAL A 102 6.78 -0.52 1.85
CA VAL A 102 7.54 -0.05 3.02
C VAL A 102 6.66 0.07 4.26
N LEU A 103 5.48 0.69 4.13
CA LEU A 103 4.50 0.82 5.22
C LEU A 103 4.08 -0.55 5.75
N TRP A 104 3.69 -1.45 4.83
CA TRP A 104 3.35 -2.83 5.18
C TRP A 104 4.51 -3.56 5.85
N ALA A 105 5.73 -3.50 5.29
CA ALA A 105 6.87 -4.26 5.79
C ALA A 105 7.25 -3.84 7.21
N LEU A 106 7.25 -2.53 7.50
CA LEU A 106 7.56 -2.01 8.84
C LEU A 106 6.46 -2.38 9.84
N ASN A 107 5.19 -2.34 9.45
CA ASN A 107 4.10 -2.77 10.33
C ASN A 107 4.12 -4.28 10.57
N ALA A 108 4.32 -5.07 9.51
CA ALA A 108 4.36 -6.52 9.55
C ALA A 108 5.54 -7.04 10.38
N ALA A 109 6.70 -6.38 10.33
CA ALA A 109 7.88 -6.75 11.10
C ALA A 109 7.66 -6.80 12.62
N ARG A 110 6.59 -6.17 13.12
CA ARG A 110 6.19 -6.27 14.52
C ARG A 110 5.76 -7.69 14.87
N THR A 111 4.99 -8.36 14.01
CA THR A 111 4.37 -9.66 14.32
C THR A 111 4.86 -10.81 13.45
N ILE A 112 5.56 -10.51 12.36
CA ILE A 112 6.04 -11.48 11.38
C ILE A 112 7.57 -11.48 11.37
N PRO A 113 8.23 -12.66 11.43
CA PRO A 113 9.69 -12.75 11.33
C PRO A 113 10.22 -12.01 10.09
N ALA A 114 11.27 -11.23 10.26
CA ALA A 114 11.82 -10.38 9.19
C ALA A 114 12.10 -11.15 7.89
N LYS A 115 12.60 -12.40 8.00
CA LYS A 115 12.84 -13.28 6.84
C LYS A 115 11.58 -13.49 5.97
N ASP A 116 10.41 -13.60 6.59
CA ASP A 116 9.16 -13.88 5.91
C ASP A 116 8.60 -12.60 5.29
N VAL A 117 8.80 -11.45 5.97
CA VAL A 117 8.49 -10.12 5.41
C VAL A 117 9.33 -9.86 4.15
N PHE A 118 10.64 -10.13 4.19
CA PHE A 118 11.52 -10.04 3.02
C PHE A 118 11.07 -10.96 1.88
N SER A 119 10.74 -12.21 2.20
CA SER A 119 10.30 -13.18 1.20
C SER A 119 9.03 -12.70 0.48
N LYS A 120 8.01 -12.26 1.22
CA LYS A 120 6.76 -11.73 0.65
C LYS A 120 6.98 -10.48 -0.21
N ALA A 121 7.76 -9.51 0.26
CA ALA A 121 8.07 -8.31 -0.52
C ALA A 121 8.84 -8.65 -1.82
N SER A 122 9.83 -9.54 -1.72
CA SER A 122 10.62 -10.00 -2.87
C SER A 122 9.77 -10.74 -3.90
N SER A 123 8.85 -11.61 -3.45
CA SER A 123 7.87 -12.27 -4.34
C SER A 123 6.94 -11.29 -5.04
N ALA A 124 6.65 -10.15 -4.42
CA ALA A 124 5.94 -9.03 -5.05
C ALA A 124 6.84 -8.09 -5.88
N GLY A 125 8.11 -8.43 -6.07
CA GLY A 125 9.05 -7.65 -6.89
C GLY A 125 9.59 -6.38 -6.22
N TYR A 126 9.63 -6.32 -4.89
CA TYR A 126 10.18 -5.21 -4.13
C TYR A 126 11.40 -5.62 -3.30
N ASP A 127 12.54 -4.97 -3.56
CA ASP A 127 13.68 -5.04 -2.67
C ASP A 127 13.51 -4.04 -1.53
N ILE A 128 13.39 -4.57 -0.31
CA ILE A 128 13.30 -3.81 0.93
C ILE A 128 14.48 -4.11 1.87
N SER A 129 15.56 -4.72 1.38
CA SER A 129 16.74 -5.11 2.19
C SER A 129 17.29 -3.97 3.04
N GLY A 130 17.27 -2.74 2.51
CA GLY A 130 17.67 -1.53 3.23
C GLY A 130 16.84 -1.18 4.47
N LEU A 131 15.67 -1.80 4.67
CA LEU A 131 14.82 -1.62 5.85
C LEU A 131 15.21 -2.50 7.03
N ALA A 132 16.17 -3.44 6.89
CA ALA A 132 16.48 -4.41 7.94
C ALA A 132 16.71 -3.78 9.34
N PRO A 133 17.49 -2.70 9.50
CA PRO A 133 17.67 -2.07 10.83
C PRO A 133 16.36 -1.53 11.41
N ARG A 134 15.52 -0.96 10.54
CA ARG A 134 14.26 -0.36 10.96
C ARG A 134 13.19 -1.40 11.27
N MET A 135 13.16 -2.51 10.54
CA MET A 135 12.31 -3.66 10.86
C MET A 135 12.67 -4.29 12.20
N ALA A 136 13.96 -4.37 12.54
CA ALA A 136 14.39 -4.84 13.86
C ALA A 136 13.87 -3.92 14.98
N GLN A 137 13.98 -2.60 14.79
CA GLN A 137 13.41 -1.62 15.74
C GLN A 137 11.89 -1.77 15.91
N GLN A 138 11.15 -2.07 14.84
CA GLN A 138 9.70 -2.32 14.94
C GLN A 138 9.38 -3.59 15.74
N SER A 139 10.19 -4.64 15.60
CA SER A 139 10.03 -5.88 16.37
C SER A 139 10.30 -5.68 17.86
N ASP A 140 11.25 -4.81 18.23
CA ASP A 140 11.64 -4.56 19.62
C ASP A 140 10.66 -3.64 20.37
N ASN A 141 9.82 -2.89 19.64
CA ASN A 141 8.84 -1.95 20.18
C ASN A 141 7.48 -2.60 20.55
N GLN A 142 7.39 -3.94 20.57
CA GLN A 142 6.22 -4.69 21.04
C GLN A 142 6.27 -4.96 22.54
#